data_AF-A0A7S3J687-F1
#
_entry.id   AF-A0A7S3J687-F1
#
_cell.length_a   1.000
_cell.length_b   1.000
_cell.length_c   1.000
_cell.angle_alpha   90.00
_cell.angle_beta   90.00
_cell.angle_gamma   90.00
#
_symmetry.space_group_name_H-M   'P 1'
#
loop_
_entity.id
_entity.type
_entity.pdbx_description
1 polymer ?
#
loop_
_entity_poly.entity_id
_entity_poly.type
_entity_poly.pdbx_seq_one_letter_code
_entity_poly.pdbx_strand_id
1 'polypeptide(L)'
;VMKRLVLLIVLIAFSQAKMFRQPIEQKDWQTDTDYLWFTQDLDHFDMQNHETFQERYWVNDQYWSPKNGGGPLFLYLCGEWTCSNVKPGSYVDHLAKEHGALLVVHEHRYYGMSQPRKDWTAENLKWLNTDQALADIANFATTISENLAKKHNIPVKRWFVIGGSYPG
;
A
#
# COMPACT_ATOMS: atom_id res chain seq x y z
N VAL A 1 -26.17 -26.83 -47.64
CA VAL A 1 -24.82 -27.26 -47.17
C VAL A 1 -24.04 -26.14 -46.46
N MET A 2 -24.11 -24.86 -46.88
CA MET A 2 -23.36 -23.76 -46.24
C MET A 2 -23.79 -23.30 -44.83
N LYS A 3 -25.05 -23.49 -44.40
CA LYS A 3 -25.50 -22.99 -43.08
C LYS A 3 -25.00 -23.81 -41.87
N ARG A 4 -24.56 -25.06 -42.08
CA ARG A 4 -24.00 -25.91 -41.00
C ARG A 4 -22.50 -25.67 -40.76
N LEU A 5 -21.79 -25.10 -41.74
CA LEU A 5 -20.35 -24.85 -41.65
C LEU A 5 -20.02 -23.60 -40.81
N VAL A 6 -20.87 -22.57 -40.87
CA VAL A 6 -20.70 -21.32 -40.10
C VAL A 6 -20.92 -21.56 -38.60
N LEU A 7 -21.85 -22.43 -38.22
CA LEU A 7 -22.13 -22.76 -36.82
C LEU A 7 -20.96 -23.51 -36.15
N LEU A 8 -20.25 -24.35 -36.90
CA LEU A 8 -19.07 -25.08 -36.39
C LEU A 8 -17.88 -24.15 -36.14
N ILE A 9 -17.68 -23.14 -37.00
CA ILE A 9 -16.59 -22.16 -36.85
C ILE A 9 -16.81 -21.26 -35.63
N VAL A 10 -18.05 -20.87 -35.34
CA VAL A 10 -18.38 -20.07 -34.13
C VAL A 10 -18.17 -20.90 -32.85
N LEU A 11 -18.50 -22.19 -32.86
CA LEU A 11 -18.27 -23.07 -31.70
C LEU A 11 -16.79 -23.36 -31.44
N ILE A 12 -15.96 -23.46 -32.49
CA ILE A 12 -14.51 -23.61 -32.34
C ILE A 12 -13.86 -22.31 -31.83
N ALA A 13 -14.37 -21.14 -32.24
CA ALA A 13 -13.92 -19.84 -31.73
C ALA A 13 -14.27 -19.65 -30.24
N PHE A 14 -15.42 -20.15 -29.77
CA PHE A 14 -15.75 -20.15 -28.33
C PHE A 14 -15.00 -21.21 -27.52
N SER A 15 -14.58 -22.31 -28.15
CA SER A 15 -13.79 -23.37 -27.51
C SER A 15 -12.35 -22.93 -27.19
N GLN A 16 -11.74 -22.10 -28.05
CA GLN A 16 -10.38 -21.59 -27.83
C GLN A 16 -10.31 -20.28 -27.04
N ALA A 17 -11.44 -19.65 -26.72
CA ALA A 17 -11.49 -18.50 -25.81
C ALA A 17 -11.26 -18.88 -24.33
N LYS A 18 -11.14 -20.17 -24.00
CA LYS A 18 -10.46 -20.64 -22.77
C LYS A 18 -8.95 -20.65 -22.97
N MET A 19 -8.42 -19.54 -23.47
CA MET A 19 -6.99 -19.32 -23.63
C MET A 19 -6.43 -18.96 -22.26
N PHE A 20 -5.79 -19.93 -21.61
CA PHE A 20 -4.82 -19.78 -20.52
C PHE A 20 -4.86 -18.43 -19.78
N ARG A 21 -5.89 -18.23 -18.95
CA ARG A 21 -5.66 -17.46 -17.73
C ARG A 21 -4.87 -18.42 -16.86
N GLN A 22 -3.54 -18.34 -16.92
CA GLN A 22 -2.74 -18.89 -15.83
C GLN A 22 -3.38 -18.36 -14.54
N PRO A 23 -3.56 -19.20 -13.50
CA PRO A 23 -3.94 -18.65 -12.21
C PRO A 23 -2.89 -17.58 -11.95
N ILE A 24 -3.31 -16.31 -11.96
CA ILE A 24 -2.49 -15.25 -11.38
C ILE A 24 -2.30 -15.78 -9.97
N GLU A 25 -1.07 -16.14 -9.62
CA GLU A 25 -0.72 -16.55 -8.28
C GLU A 25 -1.28 -15.45 -7.37
N GLN A 26 -2.43 -15.72 -6.75
CA GLN A 26 -3.11 -14.76 -5.91
C GLN A 26 -2.27 -14.75 -4.65
N LYS A 27 -1.33 -13.81 -4.59
CA LYS A 27 -0.66 -13.49 -3.36
C LYS A 27 -1.74 -13.24 -2.31
N ASP A 28 -1.67 -13.99 -1.21
CA ASP A 28 -2.65 -13.91 -0.15
C ASP A 28 -2.37 -12.65 0.69
N TRP A 29 -2.80 -11.50 0.16
CA TRP A 29 -2.68 -10.20 0.80
C TRP A 29 -3.44 -10.08 2.12
N GLN A 30 -4.13 -11.15 2.56
CA GLN A 30 -4.97 -11.15 3.74
C GLN A 30 -4.19 -11.43 5.03
N THR A 31 -2.93 -11.86 4.91
CA THR A 31 -2.12 -12.14 6.10
C THR A 31 -1.49 -10.87 6.66
N ASP A 32 -1.61 -10.69 7.97
CA ASP A 32 -0.94 -9.59 8.68
C ASP A 32 0.59 -9.75 8.68
N THR A 33 1.11 -10.90 8.25
CA THR A 33 2.53 -11.24 8.21
C THR A 33 3.27 -10.72 6.97
N ASP A 34 2.56 -10.32 5.92
CA ASP A 34 3.15 -9.83 4.66
C ASP A 34 3.49 -8.33 4.71
N TYR A 35 3.98 -7.84 5.85
CA TYR A 35 4.42 -6.46 6.01
C TYR A 35 5.81 -6.23 5.38
N LEU A 36 6.09 -4.96 5.15
CA LEU A 36 7.35 -4.43 4.67
C LEU A 36 7.91 -3.45 5.72
N TRP A 37 9.21 -3.16 5.61
CA TRP A 37 9.89 -2.19 6.44
C TRP A 37 10.33 -0.99 5.62
N PHE A 38 10.05 0.20 6.16
CA PHE A 38 10.57 1.46 5.68
C PHE A 38 11.62 1.95 6.67
N THR A 39 12.78 2.36 6.16
CA THR A 39 13.81 2.99 7.00
C THR A 39 13.47 4.47 7.12
N GLN A 40 13.15 4.88 8.33
CA GLN A 40 12.65 6.21 8.67
C GLN A 40 13.67 6.96 9.51
N ASP A 41 13.74 8.28 9.34
CA ASP A 41 14.55 9.13 10.19
C ASP A 41 13.94 9.19 11.60
N LEU A 42 14.79 9.05 12.62
CA LEU A 42 14.32 9.18 13.99
C LEU A 42 13.79 10.59 14.26
N ASP A 43 14.54 11.60 13.79
CA ASP A 43 14.31 13.01 14.04
C ASP A 43 14.40 13.82 12.75
N HIS A 44 13.24 14.18 12.20
CA HIS A 44 13.15 14.97 10.96
C HIS A 44 13.55 16.44 11.15
N PHE A 45 13.69 16.90 12.39
CA PHE A 45 13.89 18.31 12.72
C PHE A 45 15.27 18.60 13.32
N ASP A 46 16.12 17.57 13.48
CA ASP A 46 17.53 17.72 13.79
C ASP A 46 18.40 17.19 12.64
N MET A 47 18.86 18.10 11.78
CA MET A 47 19.70 17.74 10.62
C MET A 47 21.06 17.12 10.98
N GLN A 48 21.49 17.21 12.24
CA GLN A 48 22.73 16.56 12.70
C GLN A 48 22.47 15.13 13.20
N ASN A 49 21.21 14.77 13.43
CA ASN A 49 20.82 13.43 13.77
C ASN A 49 20.66 12.60 12.49
N HIS A 50 21.40 11.49 12.42
CA HIS A 50 21.34 10.53 11.31
C HIS A 50 20.88 9.14 11.78
N GLU A 51 20.34 9.06 13.00
CA GLU A 51 19.73 7.83 13.48
C GLU A 51 18.43 7.54 12.74
N THR A 52 18.18 6.26 12.50
CA THR A 52 17.00 5.77 11.81
C THR A 52 16.35 4.65 12.60
N PHE A 53 15.09 4.37 12.28
CA PHE A 53 14.36 3.21 12.78
C PHE A 53 13.55 2.56 11.65
N GLN A 54 13.03 1.36 11.93
CA GLN A 54 12.20 0.63 10.98
C GLN A 54 10.73 0.88 11.27
N GLU A 55 10.03 1.44 10.29
CA GLU A 55 8.60 1.69 10.31
C GLU A 55 7.88 0.65 9.45
N ARG A 56 6.81 0.06 10.00
CA ARG A 56 6.11 -1.07 9.40
C ARG A 56 5.00 -0.58 8.47
N TYR A 57 4.86 -1.22 7.31
CA TYR A 57 3.78 -0.89 6.38
C TYR A 57 3.35 -2.12 5.58
N TRP A 58 2.19 -2.03 4.92
CA TRP A 58 1.68 -3.04 4.00
C TRP A 58 1.34 -2.41 2.66
N VAL A 59 1.41 -3.20 1.60
CA VAL A 59 1.00 -2.80 0.25
C VAL A 59 0.04 -3.84 -0.28
N ASN A 60 -1.10 -3.40 -0.79
CA ASN A 60 -2.05 -4.20 -1.52
C ASN A 60 -2.24 -3.61 -2.92
N ASP A 61 -1.72 -4.31 -3.92
CA ASP A 61 -1.78 -3.93 -5.34
C ASP A 61 -2.84 -4.69 -6.13
N GLN A 62 -3.74 -5.44 -5.46
CA GLN A 62 -4.71 -6.34 -6.09
C GLN A 62 -5.59 -5.65 -7.15
N TYR A 63 -5.93 -4.37 -6.95
CA TYR A 63 -6.79 -3.59 -7.84
C TYR A 63 -6.02 -2.59 -8.71
N TRP A 64 -4.73 -2.42 -8.43
CA TRP A 64 -3.91 -1.41 -9.07
C TRP A 64 -3.19 -1.99 -10.29
N SER A 65 -3.14 -1.23 -11.39
CA SER A 65 -2.43 -1.66 -12.59
C SER A 65 -1.51 -0.56 -13.13
N PRO A 66 -0.19 -0.79 -13.21
CA PRO A 66 0.73 0.16 -13.81
C PRO A 66 0.50 0.30 -15.32
N LYS A 67 -0.05 -0.74 -15.98
CA LYS A 67 -0.29 -0.74 -17.44
C LYS A 67 -1.33 0.29 -17.89
N ASN A 68 -2.21 0.70 -16.99
CA ASN A 68 -3.24 1.70 -17.27
C ASN A 68 -2.84 3.11 -16.82
N GLY A 69 -1.53 3.38 -16.71
CA GLY A 69 -0.98 4.67 -16.28
C GLY A 69 -0.89 4.85 -14.76
N GLY A 70 -1.21 3.80 -13.98
CA GLY A 70 -1.27 3.84 -12.53
C GLY A 70 -2.57 4.48 -12.02
N GLY A 71 -3.30 3.76 -11.16
CA GLY A 71 -4.42 4.31 -10.41
C GLY A 71 -3.97 5.21 -9.26
N PRO A 72 -4.90 5.82 -8.50
CA PRO A 72 -4.56 6.62 -7.32
C PRO A 72 -3.89 5.75 -6.24
N LEU A 73 -3.15 6.39 -5.33
CA LEU A 73 -2.58 5.74 -4.16
C LEU A 73 -3.42 6.12 -2.95
N PHE A 74 -3.91 5.13 -2.21
CA PHE A 74 -4.63 5.32 -0.96
C PHE A 74 -3.70 4.99 0.19
N LEU A 75 -3.45 5.95 1.05
CA LEU A 75 -2.66 5.80 2.27
C LEU A 75 -3.61 5.67 3.45
N TYR A 76 -3.74 4.47 4.00
CA TYR A 76 -4.45 4.24 5.24
C TYR A 76 -3.50 4.40 6.42
N LEU A 77 -3.77 5.39 7.27
CA LEU A 77 -2.98 5.67 8.46
C LEU A 77 -3.56 4.86 9.63
N CYS A 78 -2.75 3.96 10.17
CA CYS A 78 -3.03 3.41 11.49
C CYS A 78 -2.71 4.48 12.54
N GLY A 79 -3.60 4.63 13.53
CA GLY A 79 -3.42 5.55 14.64
C GLY A 79 -2.68 4.90 15.80
N GLU A 80 -3.22 5.13 16.99
CA GLU A 80 -2.66 4.79 18.29
C GLU A 80 -2.73 3.30 18.68
N TRP A 81 -2.47 2.38 17.73
CA TRP A 81 -2.56 0.94 17.95
C TRP A 81 -1.60 0.12 17.08
N THR A 82 -1.37 -1.14 17.47
CA THR A 82 -0.67 -2.12 16.64
C THR A 82 -1.44 -2.34 15.34
N CYS A 83 -0.85 -1.91 14.24
CA CYS A 83 -1.46 -1.94 12.92
C CYS A 83 -1.53 -3.38 12.38
N SER A 84 -2.52 -3.59 11.51
CA SER A 84 -2.77 -4.82 10.75
C SER A 84 -2.98 -4.45 9.30
N ASN A 85 -2.90 -5.42 8.39
CA ASN A 85 -3.24 -5.15 7.00
C ASN A 85 -4.75 -4.82 6.86
N VAL A 86 -5.12 -4.16 5.75
CA VAL A 86 -6.52 -3.89 5.44
C VAL A 86 -7.23 -5.20 5.15
N LYS A 87 -8.32 -5.45 5.88
CA LYS A 87 -9.15 -6.65 5.70
C LYS A 87 -9.96 -6.57 4.40
N PRO A 88 -10.07 -7.67 3.63
CA PRO A 88 -10.98 -7.75 2.50
C PRO A 88 -12.43 -7.42 2.91
N GLY A 89 -13.14 -6.67 2.08
CA GLY A 89 -14.51 -6.24 2.35
C GLY A 89 -14.65 -5.12 3.40
N SER A 90 -13.54 -4.58 3.91
CA SER A 90 -13.58 -3.35 4.69
C SER A 90 -13.93 -2.15 3.80
N TYR A 91 -14.36 -1.04 4.40
CA TYR A 91 -14.65 0.19 3.65
C TYR A 91 -13.47 0.66 2.80
N VAL A 92 -12.25 0.58 3.33
CA VAL A 92 -11.03 0.99 2.62
C VAL A 92 -10.71 0.04 1.45
N ASP A 93 -10.89 -1.27 1.62
CA ASP A 93 -10.75 -2.25 0.52
C ASP A 93 -11.77 -1.99 -0.59
N HIS A 94 -13.02 -1.71 -0.23
CA HIS A 94 -14.07 -1.35 -1.18
C HIS A 94 -13.73 -0.09 -1.98
N LEU A 95 -13.27 0.97 -1.31
CA LEU A 95 -12.83 2.20 -1.98
C LEU A 95 -11.65 1.93 -2.93
N ALA A 96 -10.64 1.17 -2.49
CA ALA A 96 -9.49 0.85 -3.34
C ALA A 96 -9.92 0.06 -4.58
N LYS A 97 -10.83 -0.90 -4.42
CA LYS A 97 -11.40 -1.67 -5.52
C LYS A 97 -12.19 -0.81 -6.51
N GLU A 98 -13.03 0.09 -6.02
CA GLU A 98 -13.86 0.97 -6.86
C GLU A 98 -13.01 1.91 -7.73
N HIS A 99 -11.90 2.42 -7.18
CA HIS A 99 -11.03 3.38 -7.86
C HIS A 99 -9.81 2.77 -8.54
N GLY A 100 -9.62 1.45 -8.46
CA GLY A 100 -8.41 0.78 -8.97
C GLY A 100 -7.13 1.30 -8.29
N ALA A 101 -7.21 1.56 -6.99
CA ALA A 101 -6.16 2.20 -6.21
C ALA A 101 -5.09 1.20 -5.74
N LEU A 102 -3.85 1.68 -5.61
CA LEU A 102 -2.83 1.01 -4.81
C LEU A 102 -3.11 1.36 -3.34
N LEU A 103 -3.36 0.36 -2.51
CA LEU A 103 -3.61 0.59 -1.09
C LEU A 103 -2.32 0.36 -0.30
N VAL A 104 -1.94 1.35 0.50
CA VAL A 104 -0.77 1.31 1.37
C VAL A 104 -1.23 1.58 2.79
N VAL A 105 -0.86 0.71 3.72
CA VAL A 105 -1.16 0.86 5.14
C VAL A 105 0.11 1.23 5.87
N HIS A 106 0.09 2.30 6.65
CA HIS A 106 1.26 2.82 7.35
C HIS A 106 1.06 2.75 8.87
N GLU A 107 1.96 2.08 9.57
CA GLU A 107 1.96 2.04 11.04
C GLU A 107 2.63 3.29 11.60
N HIS A 108 2.00 3.89 12.60
CA HIS A 108 2.51 5.10 13.24
C HIS A 108 3.73 4.80 14.12
N ARG A 109 4.74 5.69 14.13
CA ARG A 109 5.86 5.64 15.08
C ARG A 109 5.40 5.41 16.52
N TYR A 110 6.14 4.60 17.27
CA TYR A 110 5.88 4.12 18.63
C TYR A 110 4.69 3.16 18.81
N TYR A 111 3.94 2.85 17.76
CA TYR A 111 2.86 1.86 17.85
C TYR A 111 3.23 0.56 17.14
N GLY A 112 2.66 -0.55 17.63
CA GLY A 112 2.95 -1.88 17.12
C GLY A 112 4.44 -2.20 17.10
N MET A 113 4.94 -2.59 15.93
CA MET A 113 6.35 -2.96 15.76
C MET A 113 7.22 -1.80 15.29
N SER A 114 6.62 -0.64 15.03
CA SER A 114 7.32 0.57 14.59
C SER A 114 7.87 1.32 15.80
N GLN A 115 8.95 0.80 16.39
CA GLN A 115 9.52 1.28 17.65
C GLN A 115 10.85 2.02 17.42
N PRO A 116 10.89 3.37 17.51
CA PRO A 116 12.13 4.13 17.31
C PRO A 116 13.18 3.89 18.40
N ARG A 117 12.73 3.47 19.59
CA ARG A 117 13.56 3.20 20.78
C ARG A 117 13.13 1.90 21.43
N LYS A 118 14.04 1.30 22.20
CA LYS A 118 13.80 0.02 22.88
C LYS A 118 12.90 0.14 24.12
N ASP A 119 12.90 1.31 24.74
CA ASP A 119 12.18 1.62 25.97
C ASP A 119 11.50 2.99 25.87
N TRP A 120 10.52 3.21 26.75
CA TRP A 120 9.61 4.35 26.70
C TRP A 120 9.84 5.32 27.88
N THR A 121 11.09 5.70 28.10
CA THR A 121 11.42 6.79 29.03
C THR A 121 10.94 8.12 28.47
N ALA A 122 10.74 9.13 29.33
CA ALA A 122 10.32 10.46 28.88
C ALA A 122 11.29 11.06 27.83
N GLU A 123 12.60 10.81 27.98
CA GLU A 123 13.61 11.21 27.01
C GLU A 123 13.41 10.52 25.65
N ASN A 124 13.12 9.22 25.66
CA ASN A 124 12.89 8.45 24.44
C ASN A 124 11.51 8.68 23.82
N LEU A 125 10.57 9.27 24.54
CA LEU A 125 9.25 9.65 24.01
C LEU A 125 9.22 11.06 23.41
N LYS A 126 10.32 11.83 23.45
CA LYS A 126 10.33 13.18 22.87
C LYS A 126 10.02 13.20 21.36
N TRP A 127 10.30 12.11 20.65
CA TRP A 127 9.98 11.95 19.23
C TRP A 127 8.59 11.38 18.96
N LEU A 128 7.81 11.05 20.00
CA LEU A 128 6.39 10.71 19.88
C LEU A 128 5.57 11.99 19.90
N ASN A 129 5.49 12.64 18.74
CA ASN A 129 4.69 13.83 18.52
C ASN A 129 4.18 13.88 17.08
N THR A 130 3.15 14.68 16.84
CA THR A 130 2.46 14.76 15.54
C THR A 130 3.34 15.37 14.45
N ASP A 131 4.22 16.32 14.77
CA ASP A 131 5.11 16.93 13.76
C ASP A 131 6.04 15.87 13.15
N GLN A 132 6.63 15.04 14.00
CA GLN A 132 7.48 13.92 13.56
C GLN A 132 6.69 12.85 12.79
N ALA A 133 5.49 12.49 13.25
CA ALA A 133 4.64 11.52 12.56
C ALA A 133 4.17 12.01 11.18
N LEU A 134 3.88 13.31 11.04
CA LEU A 134 3.55 13.91 9.73
C LEU A 134 4.77 13.96 8.81
N ALA A 135 5.95 14.23 9.36
CA ALA A 135 7.20 14.18 8.60
C ALA A 135 7.52 12.75 8.13
N ASP A 136 7.25 11.73 8.94
CA ASP A 136 7.34 10.32 8.52
C ASP A 136 6.49 10.03 7.30
N ILE A 137 5.21 10.42 7.38
CA ILE A 137 4.23 10.22 6.31
C ILE A 137 4.68 10.93 5.03
N ALA A 138 5.21 12.15 5.13
CA ALA A 138 5.70 12.91 3.99
C ALA A 138 6.92 12.25 3.34
N ASN A 139 7.90 11.83 4.14
CA ASN A 139 9.10 11.13 3.67
C ASN A 139 8.73 9.78 3.02
N PHE A 140 7.86 9.02 3.68
CA PHE A 140 7.35 7.74 3.20
C PHE A 140 6.62 7.90 1.87
N ALA A 141 5.62 8.79 1.79
CA ALA A 141 4.81 8.97 0.59
C ALA A 141 5.66 9.46 -0.60
N THR A 142 6.64 10.33 -0.36
CA THR A 142 7.58 10.80 -1.39
C THR A 142 8.43 9.65 -1.90
N THR A 143 9.06 8.90 -0.99
CA THR A 143 9.93 7.78 -1.35
C THR A 143 9.18 6.67 -2.09
N ILE A 144 7.98 6.31 -1.65
CA ILE A 144 7.13 5.31 -2.32
C ILE A 144 6.74 5.80 -3.72
N SER A 145 6.40 7.08 -3.88
CA SER A 145 6.07 7.67 -5.18
C SER A 145 7.23 7.59 -6.16
N GLU A 146 8.44 7.96 -5.72
CA GLU A 146 9.66 7.92 -6.54
C GLU A 146 10.00 6.48 -6.94
N ASN A 147 9.93 5.54 -5.99
CA ASN A 147 10.20 4.13 -6.23
C ASN A 147 9.23 3.52 -7.24
N LEU A 148 7.93 3.81 -7.12
CA LEU A 148 6.92 3.35 -8.07
C LEU A 148 7.12 3.98 -9.45
N ALA A 149 7.39 5.28 -9.50
CA ALA A 149 7.61 5.98 -10.75
C ALA A 149 8.81 5.41 -11.51
N LYS A 150 9.92 5.17 -10.80
CA LYS A 150 11.12 4.55 -11.36
C LYS A 150 10.88 3.10 -11.80
N LYS A 151 10.21 2.29 -10.97
CA LYS A 151 9.97 0.86 -11.23
C LYS A 151 9.06 0.62 -12.43
N HIS A 152 8.04 1.44 -12.60
CA HIS A 152 7.00 1.23 -13.61
C HIS A 152 7.05 2.21 -14.78
N ASN A 153 7.93 3.22 -14.73
CA ASN A 153 8.02 4.29 -15.70
C ASN A 153 6.67 5.00 -15.92
N ILE A 154 5.95 5.24 -14.82
CA ILE A 154 4.67 5.96 -14.79
C ILE A 154 4.75 7.11 -13.79
N PRO A 155 4.06 8.23 -14.02
CA PRO A 155 4.01 9.30 -13.03
C PRO A 155 3.04 8.92 -11.89
N VAL A 156 3.50 9.00 -10.64
CA VAL A 156 2.61 8.94 -9.47
C VAL A 156 2.04 10.33 -9.22
N LYS A 157 0.72 10.49 -9.32
CA LYS A 157 0.10 11.83 -9.38
C LYS A 157 -0.88 12.15 -8.25
N ARG A 158 -1.39 11.17 -7.51
CA ARG A 158 -2.49 11.39 -6.55
C ARG A 158 -2.41 10.45 -5.36
N TRP A 159 -2.31 11.05 -4.18
CA TRP A 159 -2.50 10.39 -2.90
C TRP A 159 -3.84 10.80 -2.31
N PHE A 160 -4.53 9.84 -1.70
CA PHE A 160 -5.67 10.08 -0.82
C PHE A 160 -5.33 9.47 0.52
N VAL A 161 -5.42 10.27 1.58
CA VAL A 161 -5.16 9.83 2.94
C VAL A 161 -6.48 9.42 3.58
N ILE A 162 -6.48 8.28 4.25
CA ILE A 162 -7.64 7.72 4.93
C ILE A 162 -7.23 7.45 6.38
N GLY A 163 -7.96 8.04 7.31
CA GLY A 163 -7.80 7.84 8.75
C GLY A 163 -9.12 8.09 9.45
N GLY A 164 -9.22 7.69 10.72
CA GLY A 164 -10.38 7.96 11.55
C GLY A 164 -10.01 7.99 13.02
N SER A 165 -10.66 8.87 13.79
CA SER A 165 -10.19 9.31 15.11
C SER A 165 -8.88 10.12 14.99
N TYR A 166 -7.91 9.93 15.87
CA TYR A 166 -6.60 10.59 15.82
C TYR A 166 -5.92 10.62 14.43
N PRO A 167 -5.89 9.53 13.63
CA PRO A 167 -5.26 9.57 12.30
C PRO A 167 -6.07 10.29 11.20
N GLY A 168 -7.29 10.78 11.46
CA GLY A 168 -8.16 11.45 10.48
C GLY A 168 -8.18 12.96 10.66
#